data_AF-A0A5N7MWK2-F1
#
_entry.id   AF-A0A5N7MWK2-F1
#
_cell.length_a   1.000
_cell.length_b   1.000
_cell.length_c   1.000
_cell.angle_alpha   90.00
_cell.angle_beta   90.00
_cell.angle_gamma   90.00
#
_symmetry.space_group_name_H-M   'P 1'
#
loop_
_entity.id
_entity.type
_entity.pdbx_description
1 polymer ?
#
loop_
_entity_poly.entity_id
_entity_poly.type
_entity_poly.pdbx_seq_one_letter_code
_entity_poly.pdbx_strand_id
1 'polypeptide(L)'
;MKRITTGSSSLPAFSEGLASLRGLAAAVVVVFHALLVFRVNDHDDVFKLPLNMDAGWLIAQHILISIFNGTAAVTLFFVLSGTVLTLSLARAGDLRRQEIVAFYIRRAFRLLPLLGAVTLASTLAYYLYFEEVEFVEATSWMNGYYKSDPGLKEILLNAAGWSHSLNPPAWSIRIEIAASVAFPALYWLGTRTLPVVITGALVLLMVMLAPGLSVGHLDTFLFAFYLGSLIPRWSGAPTQVFLRLRAPARVVITCMVL
;
A
#
# COMPACT_ATOMS: atom_id res chain seq x y z
N MET A 1 -0.24 -13.29 -32.88
CA MET A 1 0.68 -12.35 -32.22
C MET A 1 0.57 -10.99 -32.91
N LYS A 2 -0.45 -10.18 -32.56
CA LYS A 2 -0.72 -8.90 -33.22
C LYS A 2 -0.01 -7.81 -32.43
N ARG A 3 1.09 -7.31 -32.97
CA ARG A 3 1.83 -6.15 -32.47
C ARG A 3 0.82 -5.00 -32.38
N ILE A 4 0.62 -4.45 -31.19
CA ILE A 4 -0.14 -3.22 -31.03
C ILE A 4 0.68 -2.13 -31.71
N THR A 5 0.35 -1.82 -32.96
CA THR A 5 0.74 -0.57 -33.60
C THR A 5 -0.22 0.51 -33.08
N THR A 6 -0.01 0.93 -31.84
CA THR A 6 -0.53 2.22 -31.37
C THR A 6 0.41 3.29 -31.88
N GLY A 7 -0.16 4.33 -32.50
CA GLY A 7 0.54 5.55 -32.85
C GLY A 7 1.33 6.10 -31.67
N SER A 8 2.27 6.99 -31.98
CA SER A 8 3.28 7.60 -31.12
C SER A 8 2.74 8.42 -29.94
N SER A 9 1.88 7.86 -29.08
CA SER A 9 1.71 8.36 -27.73
C SER A 9 2.80 7.73 -26.87
N SER A 10 3.92 8.43 -26.75
CA SER A 10 4.90 8.13 -25.70
C SER A 10 4.15 7.98 -24.37
N LEU A 11 4.30 6.83 -23.70
CA LEU A 11 3.68 6.61 -22.39
C LEU A 11 4.03 7.81 -21.50
N PRO A 12 3.05 8.50 -20.88
CA PRO A 12 3.32 9.74 -20.15
C PRO A 12 4.41 9.47 -19.10
N ALA A 13 5.45 10.31 -19.10
CA ALA A 13 6.59 10.17 -18.19
C ALA A 13 6.14 10.24 -16.72
N PHE A 14 5.13 11.08 -16.46
CA PHE A 14 4.46 11.27 -15.18
C PHE A 14 2.94 11.29 -15.41
N SER A 15 2.19 10.58 -14.57
CA SER A 15 0.72 10.63 -14.56
C SER A 15 0.28 11.31 -13.28
N GLU A 16 -0.27 12.51 -13.43
CA GLU A 16 -0.82 13.29 -12.32
C GLU A 16 -1.92 12.52 -11.59
N GLY A 17 -2.82 11.85 -12.33
CA GLY A 17 -3.88 11.03 -11.75
C GLY A 17 -3.38 9.86 -10.90
N LEU A 18 -2.32 9.16 -11.33
CA LEU A 18 -1.73 8.08 -10.51
C LEU A 18 -1.03 8.64 -9.27
N ALA A 19 -0.41 9.81 -9.38
CA ALA A 19 0.24 10.47 -8.25
C ALA A 19 -0.78 10.99 -7.23
N SER A 20 -1.84 11.65 -7.69
CA SER A 20 -2.91 12.20 -6.84
C SER A 20 -3.68 11.09 -6.13
N LEU A 21 -4.02 10.00 -6.83
CA LEU A 21 -4.73 8.88 -6.23
C LEU A 21 -3.89 8.16 -5.16
N ARG A 22 -2.57 8.04 -5.35
CA ARG A 22 -1.66 7.56 -4.30
C ARG A 22 -1.60 8.52 -3.11
N GLY A 23 -1.55 9.83 -3.36
CA GLY A 23 -1.59 10.85 -2.31
C GLY A 23 -2.88 10.78 -1.50
N LEU A 24 -4.02 10.64 -2.17
CA LEU A 24 -5.33 10.47 -1.52
C LEU A 24 -5.39 9.18 -0.69
N ALA A 25 -4.92 8.06 -1.23
CA ALA A 25 -4.85 6.80 -0.50
C ALA A 25 -3.98 6.93 0.77
N ALA A 26 -2.83 7.59 0.67
CA ALA A 26 -1.98 7.86 1.83
C ALA A 26 -2.68 8.78 2.86
N ALA A 27 -3.40 9.81 2.41
CA ALA A 27 -4.15 10.69 3.29
C ALA A 27 -5.28 9.93 4.02
N VAL A 28 -6.00 9.05 3.32
CA VAL A 28 -7.02 8.18 3.93
C VAL A 28 -6.40 7.29 5.01
N VAL A 29 -5.22 6.71 4.77
CA VAL A 29 -4.50 5.92 5.78
C VAL A 29 -4.13 6.76 6.99
N VAL A 30 -3.68 8.00 6.82
CA VAL A 30 -3.37 8.91 7.95
C VAL A 30 -4.61 9.21 8.77
N VAL A 31 -5.73 9.56 8.12
CA VAL A 31 -7.00 9.81 8.82
C VAL A 31 -7.46 8.54 9.55
N PHE A 32 -7.36 7.37 8.91
CA PHE A 32 -7.70 6.10 9.55
C PHE A 32 -6.88 5.88 10.83
N HIS A 33 -5.56 6.05 10.79
CA HIS A 33 -4.73 5.89 11.99
C HIS A 33 -5.10 6.90 13.08
N ALA A 34 -5.41 8.15 12.73
CA ALA A 34 -5.87 9.16 13.68
C ALA A 34 -7.17 8.74 14.39
N LEU A 35 -8.07 8.05 13.70
CA LEU A 35 -9.31 7.51 14.27
C LEU A 35 -9.08 6.30 15.19
N LEU A 36 -7.94 5.60 15.06
CA LEU A 36 -7.60 4.43 15.87
C LEU A 36 -6.76 4.74 17.13
N VAL A 37 -6.36 6.00 17.32
CA VAL A 37 -5.54 6.40 18.47
C VAL A 37 -6.30 6.23 19.79
N PHE A 38 -7.59 6.57 19.80
CA PHE A 38 -8.41 6.62 21.02
C PHE A 38 -9.36 5.43 21.11
N ARG A 39 -9.54 4.93 22.33
CA ARG A 39 -10.56 3.92 22.64
C ARG A 39 -11.94 4.54 22.51
N VAL A 40 -12.92 3.72 22.14
CA VAL A 40 -14.31 4.13 21.99
C VAL A 40 -15.18 3.16 22.78
N ASN A 41 -15.91 3.64 23.79
CA ASN A 41 -16.65 2.81 24.75
C ASN A 41 -15.77 1.73 25.40
N ASP A 42 -14.56 2.08 25.83
CA ASP A 42 -13.56 1.17 26.39
C ASP A 42 -13.09 0.05 25.44
N HIS A 43 -13.50 0.04 24.17
CA HIS A 43 -13.03 -0.92 23.19
C HIS A 43 -11.74 -0.47 22.50
N ASP A 44 -10.83 -1.42 22.35
CA ASP A 44 -9.54 -1.23 21.70
C ASP A 44 -9.65 -1.26 20.18
N ASP A 45 -10.44 -2.21 19.67
CA ASP A 45 -10.72 -2.38 18.25
C ASP A 45 -11.94 -1.55 17.85
N VAL A 46 -11.74 -0.24 17.69
CA VAL A 46 -12.79 0.74 17.35
C VAL A 46 -13.55 0.36 16.07
N PHE A 47 -12.90 -0.32 15.12
CA PHE A 47 -13.48 -0.80 13.86
C PHE A 47 -14.25 -2.13 13.97
N LYS A 48 -14.22 -2.81 15.12
CA LYS A 48 -14.98 -4.06 15.39
C LYS A 48 -16.16 -3.85 16.33
N LEU A 49 -16.47 -2.60 16.68
CA LEU A 49 -17.63 -2.28 17.50
C LEU A 49 -18.92 -2.80 16.84
N PRO A 50 -19.87 -3.35 17.61
CA PRO A 50 -21.17 -3.70 17.06
C PRO A 50 -21.92 -2.44 16.63
N LEU A 51 -22.60 -2.53 15.49
CA LEU A 51 -23.51 -1.47 15.05
C LEU A 51 -24.64 -1.33 16.07
N ASN A 52 -24.72 -0.15 16.69
CA ASN A 52 -25.81 0.23 17.59
C ASN A 52 -26.57 1.41 16.96
N MET A 53 -27.82 1.15 16.56
CA MET A 53 -28.66 2.13 15.89
C MET A 53 -29.28 3.16 16.84
N ASP A 54 -29.25 2.90 18.16
CA ASP A 54 -29.80 3.80 19.17
C ASP A 54 -28.80 4.93 19.53
N ALA A 55 -27.52 4.73 19.21
CA ALA A 55 -26.45 5.69 19.43
C ALA A 55 -26.05 6.33 18.10
N GLY A 56 -26.70 7.44 17.72
CA GLY A 56 -26.44 8.12 16.44
C GLY A 56 -24.97 8.51 16.20
N TRP A 57 -24.20 8.78 17.26
CA TRP A 57 -22.77 9.05 17.14
C TRP A 57 -21.93 7.79 16.80
N LEU A 58 -22.33 6.60 17.24
CA LEU A 58 -21.70 5.33 16.83
C LEU A 58 -21.95 5.06 15.35
N ILE A 59 -23.13 5.39 14.84
CA ILE A 59 -23.41 5.30 13.40
C ILE A 59 -22.46 6.22 12.62
N ALA A 60 -22.29 7.47 13.06
CA ALA A 60 -21.36 8.42 12.44
C ALA A 60 -19.91 7.90 12.46
N GLN A 61 -19.46 7.32 13.58
CA GLN A 61 -18.15 6.69 13.72
C GLN A 61 -17.97 5.51 12.75
N HIS A 62 -18.95 4.63 12.60
CA HIS A 62 -18.92 3.53 11.62
C HIS A 62 -18.85 4.03 10.18
N ILE A 63 -19.64 5.05 9.84
CA ILE A 63 -19.59 5.70 8.52
C ILE A 63 -18.20 6.27 8.27
N LEU A 64 -17.64 6.98 9.25
CA LEU A 64 -16.33 7.61 9.13
C LEU A 64 -15.22 6.57 8.93
N ILE A 65 -15.19 5.50 9.74
CA ILE A 65 -14.22 4.41 9.60
C ILE A 65 -14.38 3.66 8.28
N SER A 66 -15.61 3.48 7.80
CA SER A 66 -15.89 2.84 6.51
C SER A 66 -15.40 3.68 5.33
N ILE A 67 -15.66 5.00 5.35
CA ILE A 67 -15.17 5.94 4.33
C ILE A 67 -13.64 5.99 4.35
N PHE A 68 -13.04 6.05 5.54
CA PHE A 68 -11.61 6.10 5.72
C PHE A 68 -11.00 4.71 5.95
N ASN A 69 -11.40 3.70 5.18
CA ASN A 69 -10.87 2.35 5.34
C ASN A 69 -9.36 2.28 4.99
N GLY A 70 -8.51 2.26 6.01
CA GLY A 70 -7.06 2.26 5.85
C GLY A 70 -6.52 1.02 5.13
N THR A 71 -7.14 -0.15 5.36
CA THR A 71 -6.74 -1.42 4.72
C THR A 71 -7.00 -1.41 3.21
N ALA A 72 -8.17 -0.92 2.79
CA ALA A 72 -8.49 -0.75 1.38
C ALA A 72 -7.57 0.29 0.73
N ALA A 73 -7.36 1.43 1.41
CA ALA A 73 -6.53 2.52 0.91
C ALA A 73 -5.05 2.12 0.74
N VAL A 74 -4.44 1.41 1.71
CA VAL A 74 -3.05 0.95 1.58
C VAL A 74 -2.90 -0.11 0.49
N THR A 75 -3.89 -0.98 0.33
CA THR A 75 -3.92 -1.96 -0.77
C THR A 75 -3.95 -1.25 -2.12
N LEU A 76 -4.83 -0.26 -2.28
CA LEU A 76 -4.90 0.57 -3.48
C LEU A 76 -3.57 1.30 -3.73
N PHE A 77 -2.95 1.87 -2.69
CA PHE A 77 -1.64 2.52 -2.81
C PHE A 77 -0.58 1.59 -3.40
N PHE A 78 -0.54 0.32 -2.97
CA PHE A 78 0.40 -0.67 -3.50
C PHE A 78 0.07 -1.13 -4.92
N VAL A 79 -1.20 -1.31 -5.28
CA VAL A 79 -1.63 -1.59 -6.66
C VAL A 79 -1.20 -0.45 -7.60
N LEU A 80 -1.42 0.81 -7.20
CA LEU A 80 -0.99 1.98 -7.97
C LEU A 80 0.54 2.05 -8.07
N SER A 81 1.25 1.70 -7.00
CA SER A 81 2.71 1.64 -7.00
C SER A 81 3.23 0.61 -8.00
N GLY A 82 2.65 -0.59 -8.05
CA GLY A 82 2.98 -1.59 -9.06
C GLY A 82 2.70 -1.13 -10.50
N THR A 83 1.61 -0.40 -10.71
CA THR A 83 1.28 0.22 -12.01
C THR A 83 2.38 1.20 -12.44
N VAL A 84 2.77 2.12 -11.55
CA VAL A 84 3.79 3.14 -11.82
C VAL A 84 5.16 2.51 -12.10
N LEU A 85 5.54 1.49 -11.34
CA LEU A 85 6.82 0.79 -11.53
C LEU A 85 6.85 0.03 -12.86
N THR A 86 5.73 -0.54 -13.27
CA THR A 86 5.60 -1.22 -14.57
C THR A 86 5.74 -0.23 -15.71
N LEU A 87 5.09 0.93 -15.63
CA LEU A 87 5.25 2.00 -16.61
C LEU A 87 6.70 2.50 -16.66
N SER A 88 7.37 2.59 -15.49
CA SER A 88 8.79 2.97 -15.42
C SER A 88 9.71 1.98 -16.13
N LEU A 89 9.51 0.68 -15.94
CA LEU A 89 10.33 -0.36 -16.59
C LEU A 89 9.97 -0.52 -18.07
N ALA A 90 8.69 -0.40 -18.43
CA ALA A 90 8.23 -0.46 -19.82
C ALA A 90 8.85 0.65 -20.68
N ARG A 91 9.06 1.84 -20.12
CA ARG A 91 9.75 2.95 -20.81
C ARG A 91 11.24 2.70 -21.04
N ALA A 92 11.89 1.93 -20.16
CA ALA A 92 13.29 1.55 -20.35
C ALA A 92 13.47 0.52 -21.49
N GLY A 93 12.37 -0.09 -21.95
CA GLY A 93 12.36 -1.08 -23.01
C GLY A 93 12.81 -2.45 -22.48
N ASP A 94 14.11 -2.73 -22.61
CA ASP A 94 14.70 -4.01 -22.27
C ASP A 94 15.20 -4.05 -20.82
N LEU A 95 15.01 -5.19 -20.16
CA LEU A 95 15.54 -5.49 -18.81
C LEU A 95 17.06 -5.73 -18.83
N ARG A 96 17.82 -4.85 -19.50
CA ARG A 96 19.28 -4.88 -19.49
C ARG A 96 19.77 -4.57 -18.08
N ARG A 97 20.93 -5.13 -17.72
CA ARG A 97 21.54 -4.93 -16.39
C ARG A 97 21.65 -3.45 -16.01
N GLN A 98 22.03 -2.60 -16.96
CA GLN A 98 22.16 -1.15 -16.75
C GLN A 98 20.82 -0.49 -16.38
N GLU A 99 19.71 -0.89 -17.02
CA GLU A 99 18.37 -0.35 -16.75
C GLU A 99 17.85 -0.78 -15.38
N ILE A 100 18.12 -2.03 -14.99
CA ILE A 100 17.76 -2.58 -13.68
C ILE A 100 18.53 -1.85 -12.56
N VAL A 101 19.84 -1.66 -12.75
CA VAL A 101 20.66 -0.89 -11.79
C VAL A 101 20.17 0.55 -11.69
N ALA A 102 19.92 1.20 -12.83
CA ALA A 102 19.38 2.56 -12.85
C ALA A 102 17.99 2.65 -12.18
N PHE A 103 17.15 1.63 -12.33
CA PHE A 103 15.88 1.51 -11.64
C PHE A 103 16.06 1.46 -10.11
N TYR A 104 16.96 0.61 -9.61
CA TYR A 104 17.22 0.53 -8.17
C TYR A 104 17.81 1.81 -7.61
N ILE A 105 18.74 2.45 -8.33
CA ILE A 105 19.33 3.74 -7.93
C ILE A 105 18.24 4.80 -7.80
N ARG A 106 17.41 5.00 -8.84
CA ARG A 106 16.29 5.96 -8.79
C ARG A 106 15.34 5.69 -7.64
N ARG A 107 15.08 4.41 -7.33
CA ARG A 107 14.22 3.99 -6.22
C ARG A 107 14.85 4.31 -4.87
N ALA A 108 16.14 4.02 -4.70
CA ALA A 108 16.89 4.30 -3.49
C ALA A 108 16.94 5.80 -3.20
N PHE A 109 17.24 6.64 -4.19
CA PHE A 109 17.22 8.10 -4.06
C PHE A 109 15.83 8.70 -3.82
N ARG A 110 14.75 7.94 -4.09
CA ARG A 110 13.39 8.36 -3.76
C ARG A 110 12.98 7.96 -2.34
N LEU A 111 13.36 6.76 -1.89
CA LEU A 111 12.89 6.19 -0.62
C LEU A 111 13.82 6.51 0.55
N LEU A 112 15.14 6.40 0.37
CA LEU A 112 16.11 6.55 1.47
C LEU A 112 16.14 7.96 2.08
N PRO A 113 16.12 9.06 1.29
CA PRO A 113 16.12 10.41 1.88
C PRO A 113 14.85 10.67 2.71
N LEU A 114 13.69 10.22 2.22
CA LEU A 114 12.42 10.35 2.94
C LEU A 114 12.44 9.52 4.22
N LEU A 115 12.94 8.29 4.16
CA LEU A 115 13.02 7.41 5.31
C LEU A 115 13.99 7.96 6.38
N GLY A 116 15.13 8.49 5.95
CA GLY A 116 16.08 9.18 6.84
C GLY A 116 15.46 10.41 7.49
N ALA A 117 14.76 11.25 6.73
CA ALA A 117 14.07 12.44 7.25
C ALA A 117 12.98 12.07 8.26
N VAL A 118 12.16 11.08 7.96
CA VAL A 118 11.09 10.60 8.85
C VAL A 118 11.67 9.94 10.10
N THR A 119 12.75 9.17 9.97
CA THR A 119 13.45 8.58 11.13
C THR A 119 14.02 9.66 12.02
N LEU A 120 14.68 10.67 11.44
CA LEU A 120 15.21 11.82 12.20
C LEU A 120 14.09 12.57 12.91
N ALA A 121 12.99 12.87 12.20
CA ALA A 121 11.84 13.56 12.78
C ALA A 121 11.20 12.75 13.93
N SER A 122 11.05 11.43 13.76
CA SER A 122 10.47 10.55 14.78
C SER A 122 11.40 10.40 15.99
N THR A 123 12.71 10.35 15.75
CA THR A 123 13.74 10.33 16.81
C THR A 123 13.75 11.64 17.60
N LEU A 124 13.70 12.77 16.91
CA LEU A 124 13.63 14.08 17.56
C LEU A 124 12.33 14.23 18.35
N ALA A 125 11.20 13.81 17.77
CA ALA A 125 9.91 13.82 18.45
C ALA A 125 9.97 12.99 19.74
N TYR A 126 10.53 11.77 19.66
CA TYR A 126 10.76 10.91 20.81
C TYR A 126 11.51 11.63 21.94
N TYR A 127 12.71 12.15 21.67
CA TYR A 127 13.54 12.77 22.70
C TYR A 127 13.03 14.13 23.21
N LEU A 128 12.18 14.84 22.46
CA LEU A 128 11.64 16.15 22.87
C LEU A 128 10.30 16.07 23.58
N TYR A 129 9.46 15.11 23.24
CA TYR A 129 8.03 15.13 23.62
C TYR A 129 7.52 13.83 24.23
N PHE A 130 8.21 12.70 24.06
CA PHE A 130 7.70 11.43 24.57
C PHE A 130 8.18 11.16 26.00
N GLU A 131 7.21 10.82 26.84
CA GLU A 131 7.41 10.32 28.18
C GLU A 131 6.87 8.89 28.23
N GLU A 132 7.50 8.04 29.05
CA GLU A 132 7.07 6.65 29.24
C GLU A 132 5.82 6.62 30.14
N VAL A 133 4.67 6.96 29.56
CA VAL A 133 3.37 7.03 30.23
C VAL A 133 2.34 6.27 29.41
N GLU A 134 1.52 5.45 30.08
CA GLU A 134 0.35 4.83 29.46
C GLU A 134 -0.83 5.80 29.49
N PHE A 135 -1.42 6.05 28.31
CA PHE A 135 -2.59 6.89 28.18
C PHE A 135 -3.86 6.03 28.28
N VAL A 136 -4.64 6.23 29.34
CA VAL A 136 -5.87 5.45 29.63
C VAL A 136 -6.86 5.46 28.46
N GLU A 137 -7.00 6.61 27.82
CA GLU A 137 -7.92 6.84 26.69
C GLU A 137 -7.38 6.33 25.35
N ALA A 138 -6.09 5.97 25.27
CA ALA A 138 -5.48 5.50 24.04
C ALA A 138 -5.61 3.99 23.89
N THR A 139 -5.65 3.52 22.65
CA THR A 139 -5.69 2.08 22.34
C THR A 139 -4.38 1.39 22.73
N SER A 140 -4.43 0.07 22.94
CA SER A 140 -3.24 -0.76 23.18
C SER A 140 -2.28 -0.72 22.01
N TRP A 141 -2.80 -0.49 20.80
CA TRP A 141 -2.01 -0.20 19.61
C TRP A 141 -1.16 1.06 19.81
N MET A 142 -1.77 2.19 20.22
CA MET A 142 -1.05 3.44 20.47
C MET A 142 -0.08 3.33 21.67
N ASN A 143 -0.56 2.81 22.80
CA ASN A 143 0.26 2.57 23.99
C ASN A 143 1.34 1.50 23.76
N GLY A 144 1.23 0.72 22.67
CA GLY A 144 2.22 -0.25 22.22
C GLY A 144 3.54 0.38 21.78
N TYR A 145 3.53 1.67 21.46
CA TYR A 145 4.67 2.38 20.89
C TYR A 145 5.48 3.14 21.93
N TYR A 146 6.76 3.37 21.61
CA TYR A 146 7.67 4.22 22.40
C TYR A 146 7.86 3.81 23.87
N LYS A 147 7.75 2.50 24.17
CA LYS A 147 7.88 1.93 25.53
C LYS A 147 9.30 1.91 26.11
N SER A 148 10.30 2.25 25.31
CA SER A 148 11.70 2.19 25.74
C SER A 148 12.53 3.09 24.84
N ASP A 149 13.68 3.56 25.36
CA ASP A 149 14.66 4.28 24.55
C ASP A 149 15.05 3.40 23.33
N PRO A 150 14.84 3.90 22.09
CA PRO A 150 15.25 3.17 20.90
C PRO A 150 16.77 2.91 20.88
N GLY A 151 17.58 3.85 21.37
CA GLY A 151 19.03 3.81 21.22
C GLY A 151 19.52 3.88 19.77
N LEU A 152 20.84 4.05 19.60
CA LEU A 152 21.45 4.29 18.29
C LEU A 152 21.22 3.15 17.28
N LYS A 153 21.29 1.89 17.74
CA LYS A 153 21.09 0.72 16.88
C LYS A 153 19.71 0.73 16.22
N GLU A 154 18.67 1.00 17.02
CA GLU A 154 17.30 0.98 16.52
C GLU A 154 17.02 2.16 15.59
N ILE A 155 17.57 3.34 15.89
CA ILE A 155 17.52 4.51 15.00
C ILE A 155 18.14 4.18 13.63
N LEU A 156 19.32 3.54 13.61
CA LEU A 156 19.97 3.14 12.35
C LEU A 156 19.16 2.08 11.60
N LEU A 157 18.54 1.12 12.29
CA LEU A 157 17.68 0.12 11.67
C LEU A 157 16.40 0.73 11.07
N ASN A 158 15.82 1.74 11.71
CA ASN A 158 14.69 2.50 11.16
C ASN A 158 15.11 3.33 9.93
N ALA A 159 16.28 4.00 9.99
CA ALA A 159 16.82 4.76 8.86
C ALA A 159 17.13 3.87 7.64
N ALA A 160 17.53 2.62 7.87
CA ALA A 160 17.75 1.62 6.82
C ALA A 160 16.47 0.94 6.33
N GLY A 161 15.33 1.13 7.01
CA GLY A 161 14.03 0.51 6.66
C GLY A 161 13.91 -0.94 7.08
N TRP A 162 14.78 -1.40 7.98
CA TRP A 162 14.74 -2.74 8.55
C TRP A 162 13.78 -2.81 9.74
N SER A 163 13.76 -1.75 10.55
CA SER A 163 12.79 -1.55 11.63
C SER A 163 11.79 -0.44 11.30
N HIS A 164 10.67 -0.45 12.03
CA HIS A 164 9.61 0.56 12.00
C HIS A 164 9.12 0.88 13.42
N SER A 165 9.92 0.56 14.44
CA SER A 165 9.57 0.79 15.85
C SER A 165 9.41 2.28 16.19
N LEU A 166 10.17 3.15 15.52
CA LEU A 166 10.12 4.60 15.72
C LEU A 166 9.02 5.28 14.91
N ASN A 167 8.56 4.65 13.83
CA ASN A 167 7.46 5.14 13.03
C ASN A 167 6.67 3.92 12.56
N PRO A 168 5.64 3.50 13.31
CA PRO A 168 4.95 2.26 13.02
C PRO A 168 4.43 2.18 11.59
N PRO A 169 3.77 3.23 11.03
CA PRO A 169 3.40 3.26 9.62
C PRO A 169 4.53 3.03 8.59
N ALA A 170 5.81 3.14 8.97
CA ALA A 170 6.95 2.87 8.09
C ALA A 170 7.09 1.41 7.67
N TRP A 171 6.34 0.47 8.28
CA TRP A 171 6.26 -0.90 7.79
C TRP A 171 5.85 -0.95 6.30
N SER A 172 5.01 -0.01 5.85
CA SER A 172 4.57 0.10 4.45
C SER A 172 5.72 0.45 3.49
N ILE A 173 6.69 1.27 3.93
CA ILE A 173 7.90 1.60 3.18
C ILE A 173 8.80 0.37 3.06
N ARG A 174 8.92 -0.44 4.12
CA ARG A 174 9.66 -1.71 4.08
C ARG A 174 9.08 -2.65 3.02
N ILE A 175 7.75 -2.77 2.95
CA ILE A 175 7.08 -3.51 1.87
C ILE A 175 7.40 -2.89 0.52
N GLU A 176 7.35 -1.56 0.39
CA GLU A 176 7.67 -0.88 -0.86
C GLU A 176 9.11 -1.16 -1.32
N ILE A 177 10.09 -1.19 -0.41
CA ILE A 177 11.49 -1.56 -0.69
C ILE A 177 11.58 -3.03 -1.15
N ALA A 178 10.98 -3.96 -0.39
CA ALA A 178 10.99 -5.38 -0.73
C ALA A 178 10.34 -5.64 -2.11
N ALA A 179 9.18 -5.03 -2.35
CA ALA A 179 8.48 -5.10 -3.63
C ALA A 179 9.32 -4.51 -4.77
N SER A 180 10.10 -3.44 -4.51
CA SER A 180 11.02 -2.85 -5.48
C SER A 180 12.08 -3.84 -5.94
N VAL A 181 12.68 -4.55 -4.99
CA VAL A 181 13.72 -5.55 -5.24
C VAL A 181 13.16 -6.72 -6.05
N ALA A 182 11.95 -7.18 -5.71
CA ALA A 182 11.26 -8.22 -6.47
C ALA A 182 10.71 -7.71 -7.83
N PHE A 183 10.62 -6.40 -8.03
CA PHE A 183 9.82 -5.82 -9.10
C PHE A 183 10.24 -6.22 -10.52
N PRO A 184 11.54 -6.28 -10.88
CA PRO A 184 11.93 -6.74 -12.21
C PRO A 184 11.44 -8.16 -12.54
N ALA A 185 11.41 -9.05 -11.54
CA ALA A 185 10.87 -10.40 -11.70
C ALA A 185 9.34 -10.39 -11.85
N LEU A 186 8.64 -9.61 -11.02
CA LEU A 186 7.18 -9.42 -11.14
C LEU A 186 6.78 -8.85 -12.50
N TYR A 187 7.53 -7.84 -12.97
CA TYR A 187 7.36 -7.24 -14.28
C TYR A 187 7.54 -8.26 -15.40
N TRP A 188 8.56 -9.12 -15.31
CA TRP A 188 8.80 -10.19 -16.27
C TRP A 188 7.68 -11.23 -16.28
N LEU A 189 7.21 -11.67 -15.10
CA LEU A 189 6.07 -12.59 -14.99
C LEU A 189 4.81 -12.01 -15.67
N GLY A 190 4.56 -10.71 -15.49
CA GLY A 190 3.44 -10.01 -16.12
C GLY A 190 3.55 -9.80 -17.63
N THR A 191 4.66 -10.18 -18.28
CA THR A 191 4.83 -10.02 -19.76
C THR A 191 4.17 -11.13 -20.58
N ARG A 192 3.89 -12.28 -19.97
CA ARG A 192 3.44 -13.49 -20.69
C ARG A 192 2.14 -14.01 -20.09
N THR A 193 1.23 -14.46 -20.95
CA THR A 193 -0.09 -14.96 -20.53
C THR A 193 0.03 -16.16 -19.58
N LEU A 194 0.89 -17.13 -19.90
CA LEU A 194 0.99 -18.38 -19.14
C LEU A 194 1.46 -18.16 -17.69
N PRO A 195 2.57 -17.43 -17.42
CA PRO A 195 2.95 -17.06 -16.06
C PRO A 195 1.87 -16.27 -15.31
N VAL A 196 1.12 -15.38 -15.97
CA VAL A 196 -0.01 -14.66 -15.35
C VAL A 196 -1.11 -15.63 -14.91
N VAL A 197 -1.50 -16.57 -15.76
CA VAL A 197 -2.51 -17.58 -15.42
C VAL A 197 -2.02 -18.48 -14.29
N ILE A 198 -0.76 -18.95 -14.35
CA ILE A 198 -0.18 -19.81 -13.32
C ILE A 198 -0.11 -19.08 -11.97
N THR A 199 0.43 -17.86 -11.95
CA THR A 199 0.52 -17.07 -10.70
C THR A 199 -0.85 -16.73 -10.13
N GLY A 200 -1.82 -16.37 -10.98
CA GLY A 200 -3.21 -16.16 -10.55
C GLY A 200 -3.85 -17.42 -9.97
N ALA A 201 -3.66 -18.57 -10.61
CA ALA A 201 -4.16 -19.86 -10.12
C ALA A 201 -3.50 -20.28 -8.80
N LEU A 202 -2.19 -20.06 -8.65
CA LEU A 202 -1.46 -20.34 -7.40
C LEU A 202 -1.92 -19.45 -6.26
N VAL A 203 -2.18 -18.16 -6.51
CA VAL A 203 -2.72 -17.25 -5.47
C VAL A 203 -4.12 -17.66 -5.08
N LEU A 204 -4.99 -17.97 -6.05
CA LEU A 204 -6.34 -18.46 -5.75
C LEU A 204 -6.28 -19.76 -4.93
N LEU A 205 -5.40 -20.69 -5.32
CA LEU A 205 -5.18 -21.94 -4.59
C LEU A 205 -4.68 -21.69 -3.17
N MET A 206 -3.72 -20.78 -2.97
CA MET A 206 -3.23 -20.40 -1.64
C MET A 206 -4.35 -19.85 -0.76
N VAL A 207 -5.18 -18.93 -1.29
CA VAL A 207 -6.32 -18.36 -0.56
C VAL A 207 -7.34 -19.44 -0.17
N MET A 208 -7.57 -20.43 -1.05
CA MET A 208 -8.52 -21.52 -0.78
C MET A 208 -7.98 -22.58 0.19
N LEU A 209 -6.70 -22.93 0.11
CA LEU A 209 -6.09 -24.02 0.88
C LEU A 209 -5.53 -23.59 2.23
N ALA A 210 -5.23 -22.30 2.40
CA ALA A 210 -4.53 -21.80 3.56
C ALA A 210 -5.08 -20.43 4.03
N PRO A 211 -6.38 -20.36 4.39
CA PRO A 211 -6.94 -19.14 4.96
C PRO A 211 -6.23 -18.83 6.29
N GLY A 212 -5.32 -17.85 6.29
CA GLY A 212 -4.59 -17.41 7.48
C GLY A 212 -3.07 -17.63 7.49
N LEU A 213 -2.48 -18.23 6.45
CA LEU A 213 -1.02 -18.21 6.27
C LEU A 213 -0.60 -16.81 5.80
N SER A 214 -0.33 -15.91 6.77
CA SER A 214 0.33 -14.64 6.51
C SER A 214 1.78 -14.69 6.98
N VAL A 215 2.75 -14.59 6.06
CA VAL A 215 4.16 -14.41 6.41
C VAL A 215 4.40 -12.90 6.64
N GLY A 216 3.72 -12.36 7.65
CA GLY A 216 3.55 -10.93 7.85
C GLY A 216 2.71 -10.27 6.75
N HIS A 217 2.71 -8.94 6.70
CA HIS A 217 2.00 -8.17 5.67
C HIS A 217 2.58 -8.34 4.23
N LEU A 218 3.73 -9.02 4.08
CA LEU A 218 4.52 -8.98 2.85
C LEU A 218 3.94 -9.80 1.70
N ASP A 219 3.34 -10.96 1.97
CA ASP A 219 2.71 -11.80 0.96
C ASP A 219 1.49 -11.15 0.29
N THR A 220 0.61 -10.57 1.11
CA THR A 220 -0.64 -9.92 0.71
C THR A 220 -0.34 -8.69 -0.15
N PHE A 221 0.64 -7.88 0.25
CA PHE A 221 0.93 -6.65 -0.46
C PHE A 221 1.88 -6.83 -1.64
N LEU A 222 2.76 -7.84 -1.66
CA LEU A 222 3.48 -8.20 -2.88
C LEU A 222 2.51 -8.61 -3.99
N PHE A 223 1.43 -9.31 -3.65
CA PHE A 223 0.38 -9.62 -4.61
C PHE A 223 -0.32 -8.35 -5.12
N ALA A 224 -0.59 -7.36 -4.27
CA ALA A 224 -1.12 -6.06 -4.70
C ALA A 224 -0.21 -5.35 -5.71
N PHE A 225 1.12 -5.34 -5.47
CA PHE A 225 2.10 -4.84 -6.43
C PHE A 225 2.06 -5.61 -7.75
N TYR A 226 1.93 -6.94 -7.68
CA TYR A 226 1.83 -7.78 -8.87
C TYR A 226 0.56 -7.50 -9.67
N LEU A 227 -0.61 -7.41 -9.03
CA LEU A 227 -1.87 -6.99 -9.67
C LEU A 227 -1.71 -5.63 -10.36
N GLY A 228 -1.10 -4.67 -9.66
CA GLY A 228 -0.74 -3.37 -10.23
C GLY A 228 0.12 -3.49 -11.49
N SER A 229 1.05 -4.43 -11.52
CA SER A 229 1.91 -4.66 -12.69
C SER A 229 1.17 -5.17 -13.93
N LEU A 230 0.00 -5.78 -13.73
CA LEU A 230 -0.82 -6.29 -14.83
C LEU A 230 -1.66 -5.18 -15.48
N ILE A 231 -2.00 -4.12 -14.73
CA ILE A 231 -2.90 -3.05 -15.19
C ILE A 231 -2.46 -2.44 -16.53
N PRO A 232 -1.20 -1.98 -16.74
CA PRO A 232 -0.81 -1.35 -18.00
C PRO A 232 -0.92 -2.26 -19.24
N ARG A 233 -0.93 -3.58 -19.06
CA ARG A 233 -0.88 -4.57 -20.15
C ARG A 233 -2.21 -5.25 -20.38
N TRP A 234 -2.95 -5.53 -19.31
CA TRP A 234 -4.11 -6.42 -19.32
C TRP A 234 -5.43 -5.70 -19.02
N SER A 235 -5.41 -4.42 -18.64
CA SER A 235 -6.63 -3.65 -18.34
C SER A 235 -7.53 -3.40 -19.55
N GLY A 236 -7.00 -3.46 -20.78
CA GLY A 236 -7.74 -3.06 -21.98
C GLY A 236 -9.11 -3.72 -22.13
N ALA A 237 -9.19 -5.05 -22.14
CA ALA A 237 -10.47 -5.75 -22.29
C ALA A 237 -11.42 -5.57 -21.08
N PRO A 238 -10.97 -5.74 -19.82
CA PRO A 238 -11.79 -5.46 -18.65
C PRO A 238 -12.33 -4.04 -18.58
N THR A 239 -11.50 -3.03 -18.85
CA THR A 239 -11.90 -1.62 -18.84
C THR A 239 -12.96 -1.35 -19.91
N GLN A 240 -12.80 -1.91 -21.11
CA GLN A 240 -13.81 -1.76 -22.18
C GLN A 240 -15.15 -2.42 -21.81
N VAL A 241 -15.13 -3.58 -21.14
CA VAL A 241 -16.34 -4.23 -20.62
C VAL A 241 -17.00 -3.35 -19.55
N PHE A 242 -16.23 -2.85 -18.58
CA PHE A 242 -16.73 -1.98 -17.52
C PHE A 242 -17.35 -0.69 -18.07
N LEU A 243 -16.70 -0.04 -19.05
CA LEU A 243 -17.20 1.19 -19.65
C LEU A 243 -18.49 1.00 -20.45
N ARG A 244 -18.75 -0.22 -20.96
CA ARG A 244 -20.01 -0.59 -21.64
C ARG A 244 -21.17 -0.83 -20.69
N LEU A 245 -20.92 -1.00 -19.39
CA LEU A 245 -21.99 -1.15 -18.40
C LEU A 245 -22.77 0.16 -18.24
N ARG A 246 -24.08 0.03 -18.01
CA ARG A 246 -24.94 1.19 -17.71
C ARG A 246 -24.45 1.89 -16.43
N ALA A 247 -24.62 3.21 -16.35
CA ALA A 247 -24.23 4.02 -15.20
C ALA A 247 -24.59 3.42 -13.82
N PRO A 248 -25.83 2.94 -13.56
CA PRO A 248 -26.16 2.33 -12.27
C PRO A 248 -25.33 1.06 -11.97
N ALA A 249 -25.08 0.21 -12.97
CA ALA A 249 -24.26 -0.98 -12.79
C ALA A 249 -22.78 -0.63 -12.49
N ARG A 250 -22.26 0.45 -13.09
CA ARG A 250 -20.91 0.95 -12.77
C ARG A 250 -20.83 1.48 -11.34
N VAL A 251 -21.85 2.21 -10.89
CA VAL A 251 -21.93 2.71 -9.51
C VAL A 251 -21.99 1.55 -8.53
N VAL A 252 -22.86 0.56 -8.75
CA VAL A 252 -22.97 -0.62 -7.88
C VAL A 252 -21.65 -1.39 -7.80
N ILE A 253 -21.00 -1.66 -8.93
CA ILE A 253 -19.69 -2.34 -8.92
C ILE A 253 -18.64 -1.53 -8.18
N THR A 254 -18.63 -0.20 -8.35
CA THR A 254 -17.68 0.67 -7.66
C THR A 254 -17.95 0.68 -6.15
N CYS A 255 -19.21 0.72 -5.74
CA CYS A 255 -19.63 0.66 -4.33
C CYS A 255 -19.48 -0.72 -3.69
N MET A 256 -19.40 -1.80 -4.48
CA MET A 256 -19.13 -3.15 -3.97
C MET A 256 -17.63 -3.41 -3.74
N VAL A 257 -16.76 -2.59 -4.32
CA VAL A 257 -15.30 -2.73 -4.26
C VAL A 257 -14.66 -1.75 -3.27
N LEU A 258 -15.37 -0.67 -2.90
CA LEU A 258 -15.04 0.27 -1.83
C LEU A 258 -15.61 -0.21 -0.49
#